data_AF-A0A5P9J4F1-F1
#
_entry.id   AF-A0A5P9J4F1-F1
#
_cell.length_a   1.000
_cell.length_b   1.000
_cell.length_c   1.000
_cell.angle_alpha   90.00
_cell.angle_beta   90.00
_cell.angle_gamma   90.00
#
_symmetry.space_group_name_H-M   'P 1'
#
loop_
_entity.id
_entity.type
_entity.pdbx_description
1 polymer ?
#
loop_
_entity_poly.entity_id
_entity_poly.type
_entity_poly.pdbx_seq_one_letter_code
_entity_poly.pdbx_strand_id
1 'polypeptide(L)'
;MEMADLTWIHFLAIVGAVITMLSGIALTFYRLHVLNADFGPNSIKALGVMVFLPSLLILAVLTDFGSETLAALLGTVAGYVLSGSESKPEQGPHQ
;
A
#
# COMPACT_ATOMS: atom_id res chain seq x y z
N MET A 1 10.16 -24.12 -11.36
CA MET A 1 10.27 -22.88 -10.59
C MET A 1 11.75 -22.54 -10.59
N GLU A 2 12.17 -21.71 -11.53
CA GLU A 2 13.56 -21.25 -11.62
C GLU A 2 13.81 -20.38 -10.38
N MET A 3 14.70 -20.79 -9.49
CA MET A 3 15.07 -19.94 -8.36
C MET A 3 15.90 -18.81 -8.94
N ALA A 4 15.34 -17.60 -8.98
CA ALA A 4 16.08 -16.41 -9.36
C ALA A 4 17.37 -16.36 -8.55
N ASP A 5 18.52 -16.22 -9.23
CA ASP A 5 19.80 -16.00 -8.56
C ASP A 5 19.66 -14.74 -7.69
N LEU A 6 19.61 -14.94 -6.36
CA LEU A 6 19.46 -13.86 -5.38
C LEU A 6 20.73 -13.01 -5.38
N THR A 7 20.78 -12.03 -6.28
CA THR A 7 21.86 -11.06 -6.30
C THR A 7 21.76 -10.12 -5.10
N TRP A 8 22.88 -9.49 -4.75
CA TRP A 8 22.94 -8.48 -3.68
C TRP A 8 21.91 -7.34 -3.86
N ILE A 9 21.54 -7.03 -5.11
CA ILE A 9 20.54 -6.01 -5.44
C ILE A 9 19.14 -6.45 -4.95
N HIS A 10 18.77 -7.72 -5.12
CA HIS A 10 17.51 -8.25 -4.60
C HIS A 10 17.46 -8.14 -3.07
N PHE A 11 18.56 -8.49 -2.41
CA PHE A 11 18.68 -8.37 -0.95
C PHE A 11 18.48 -6.92 -0.50
N LEU A 12 19.17 -5.96 -1.13
CA LEU A 12 19.03 -4.54 -0.80
C LEU A 12 17.60 -4.03 -1.03
N ALA A 13 16.97 -4.44 -2.14
CA ALA A 13 15.60 -4.06 -2.47
C ALA A 13 14.60 -4.59 -1.43
N ILE A 14 14.74 -5.85 -1.01
CA ILE A 14 13.88 -6.47 0.01
C ILE A 14 14.07 -5.76 1.35
N VAL A 15 15.31 -5.55 1.79
CA VAL A 15 15.60 -4.86 3.06
C VAL A 15 15.06 -3.43 3.02
N GLY A 16 15.26 -2.70 1.93
CA GLY A 16 14.73 -1.36 1.73
C GLY A 16 13.20 -1.33 1.77
N ALA A 17 12.53 -2.29 1.12
CA ALA A 17 11.08 -2.42 1.15
C ALA A 17 10.55 -2.70 2.57
N VAL A 18 11.20 -3.61 3.31
CA VAL A 18 10.83 -3.92 4.70
C VAL A 18 11.01 -2.71 5.61
N ILE A 19 12.14 -2.00 5.50
CA ILE A 19 12.37 -0.77 6.27
C ILE A 19 11.31 0.28 5.94
N THR A 20 10.96 0.44 4.67
CA THR A 20 9.93 1.39 4.22
C THR A 20 8.56 1.02 4.80
N MET A 21 8.19 -0.26 4.77
CA MET A 21 6.94 -0.75 5.33
C MET A 21 6.85 -0.49 6.84
N LEU A 22 7.89 -0.87 7.59
CA LEU A 22 7.92 -0.65 9.04
C LEU A 22 7.89 0.84 9.39
N SER A 23 8.65 1.67 8.67
CA SER A 23 8.69 3.12 8.87
C SER A 23 7.35 3.76 8.55
N GLY A 24 6.67 3.33 7.48
CA GLY A 24 5.35 3.82 7.08
C GLY A 24 4.27 3.49 8.12
N ILE A 25 4.30 2.26 8.66
CA ILE A 25 3.40 1.85 9.74
C ILE A 25 3.66 2.69 11.01
N ALA A 26 4.93 2.79 11.43
CA ALA A 26 5.30 3.57 12.61
C ALA A 26 4.91 5.04 12.48
N LEU A 27 5.13 5.65 11.31
CA LEU A 27 4.74 7.03 11.02
C LEU A 27 3.21 7.20 11.05
N THR A 28 2.46 6.21 10.55
CA THR A 28 0.99 6.24 10.60
C THR A 28 0.51 6.28 12.04
N PHE A 29 0.96 5.34 12.88
CA PHE A 29 0.59 5.34 14.30
C PHE A 29 1.06 6.57 15.05
N TYR A 30 2.28 7.05 14.78
CA TYR A 30 2.79 8.29 15.35
C TYR A 30 1.90 9.48 15.00
N ARG A 31 1.48 9.61 13.74
CA ARG A 31 0.56 10.67 13.32
C ARG A 31 -0.79 10.58 14.01
N LEU A 32 -1.37 9.40 14.14
CA LEU A 32 -2.65 9.22 14.84
C LEU A 32 -2.53 9.67 16.31
N HIS A 33 -1.45 9.25 16.96
CA HIS A 33 -1.19 9.63 18.35
C HIS A 33 -1.01 11.14 18.53
N VAL A 34 -0.18 11.78 17.70
CA VAL A 34 0.08 13.23 17.77
C VAL A 34 -1.18 14.05 17.47
N LEU A 35 -2.03 13.57 16.56
CA LEU A 35 -3.27 14.25 16.19
C LEU A 35 -4.44 13.96 17.16
N ASN A 36 -4.24 13.12 18.19
CA ASN A 36 -5.32 12.57 19.02
C ASN A 36 -6.50 12.06 18.17
N ALA A 37 -6.19 11.46 17.03
CA ALA A 37 -7.17 10.99 16.08
C ALA A 37 -7.41 9.50 16.28
N ASP A 38 -8.68 9.10 16.27
CA ASP A 38 -9.06 7.71 16.25
C ASP A 38 -8.61 7.01 14.96
N PHE A 39 -8.55 5.69 15.05
CA PHE A 39 -8.23 4.83 13.92
C PHE A 39 -9.39 4.80 12.91
N GLY A 40 -9.35 5.74 11.94
CA GLY A 40 -10.40 5.90 10.94
C GLY A 40 -10.09 5.30 9.56
N PRO A 41 -11.00 5.50 8.58
CA PRO A 41 -10.84 5.00 7.21
C PRO A 41 -9.55 5.45 6.53
N ASN A 42 -9.11 6.70 6.80
CA ASN A 42 -7.87 7.22 6.23
C ASN A 42 -6.63 6.52 6.78
N SER A 43 -6.65 6.13 8.06
CA SER A 43 -5.57 5.39 8.72
C SER A 43 -5.48 3.95 8.20
N ILE A 44 -6.63 3.29 8.00
CA ILE A 44 -6.72 1.97 7.36
C ILE A 44 -6.13 2.02 5.95
N LYS A 45 -6.55 3.02 5.17
CA LYS A 45 -6.07 3.25 3.82
C LYS A 45 -4.57 3.49 3.78
N ALA A 46 -4.05 4.33 4.67
CA ALA A 46 -2.61 4.57 4.80
C ALA A 46 -1.85 3.27 5.15
N LEU A 47 -2.32 2.48 6.12
CA LEU A 47 -1.68 1.20 6.45
C LEU A 47 -1.72 0.22 5.28
N GLY A 48 -2.86 0.10 4.60
CA GLY A 48 -3.00 -0.77 3.43
C GLY A 48 -1.99 -0.42 2.34
N VAL A 49 -1.83 0.88 2.04
CA VAL A 49 -0.84 1.36 1.06
C VAL A 49 0.59 1.09 1.53
N MET A 50 0.90 1.35 2.81
CA MET A 50 2.24 1.17 3.39
C MET A 50 2.68 -0.30 3.44
N VAL A 51 1.74 -1.24 3.46
CA VAL A 51 2.05 -2.68 3.38
C VAL A 51 2.07 -3.16 1.92
N PHE A 52 1.09 -2.74 1.12
CA PHE A 52 0.88 -3.29 -0.21
C PHE A 52 1.92 -2.84 -1.23
N LEU A 53 2.27 -1.54 -1.28
CA LEU A 53 3.27 -1.04 -2.22
C LEU A 53 4.66 -1.68 -2.03
N PRO A 54 5.20 -1.76 -0.79
CA PRO A 54 6.46 -2.48 -0.57
C PRO A 54 6.37 -3.96 -0.91
N SER A 55 5.23 -4.60 -0.64
CA SER A 55 5.01 -6.00 -1.01
C SER A 55 5.02 -6.21 -2.53
N LEU A 56 4.38 -5.31 -3.29
CA LEU A 56 4.44 -5.32 -4.75
C LEU A 56 5.86 -5.13 -5.28
N LEU A 57 6.64 -4.23 -4.68
CA LEU A 57 8.03 -4.02 -5.06
C LEU A 57 8.85 -5.31 -4.85
N ILE A 58 8.69 -5.99 -3.71
CA ILE A 58 9.36 -7.26 -3.43
C ILE A 58 8.96 -8.31 -4.48
N LEU A 59 7.66 -8.44 -4.74
CA LEU A 59 7.14 -9.37 -5.75
C LEU A 59 7.70 -9.06 -7.14
N ALA A 60 7.73 -7.79 -7.55
CA ALA A 60 8.22 -7.39 -8.87
C ALA A 60 9.74 -7.57 -9.04
N VAL A 61 10.49 -7.57 -7.94
CA VAL A 61 11.93 -7.86 -7.95
C VAL A 61 12.18 -9.37 -7.97
N LEU A 62 11.30 -10.19 -7.39
CA LEU A 62 11.47 -11.64 -7.30
C LEU A 62 10.76 -12.43 -8.41
N THR A 63 9.86 -11.78 -9.14
CA THR A 63 8.98 -12.40 -10.12
C THR A 63 8.97 -11.56 -11.38
N ASP A 64 9.11 -12.22 -12.53
CA ASP A 64 9.01 -11.56 -13.83
C ASP A 64 7.53 -11.43 -14.21
N PHE A 65 6.95 -10.27 -13.92
CA PHE A 65 5.55 -10.01 -14.24
C PHE A 65 5.39 -9.52 -15.68
N GLY A 66 4.40 -10.06 -16.38
CA GLY A 66 3.90 -9.44 -17.60
C GLY A 66 3.38 -8.02 -17.34
N SER A 67 3.48 -7.15 -18.35
CA SER A 67 3.05 -5.76 -18.26
C SER A 67 1.56 -5.62 -17.94
N GLU A 68 0.73 -6.56 -18.39
CA GLU A 68 -0.69 -6.64 -18.07
C GLU A 68 -0.94 -6.91 -16.58
N THR A 69 -0.13 -7.78 -15.98
CA THR A 69 -0.24 -8.12 -14.55
C THR A 69 0.18 -6.94 -13.69
N LEU A 70 1.28 -6.27 -14.04
CA LEU A 70 1.69 -5.04 -13.36
C LEU A 70 0.63 -3.94 -13.48
N ALA A 71 0.04 -3.75 -14.66
CA ALA A 71 -1.02 -2.78 -14.86
C ALA A 71 -2.26 -3.09 -14.01
N ALA A 72 -2.65 -4.37 -13.92
CA ALA A 72 -3.76 -4.81 -13.07
C ALA A 72 -3.46 -4.58 -11.59
N LEU A 73 -2.27 -4.96 -11.12
CA LEU A 73 -1.84 -4.78 -9.72
C LEU A 73 -1.71 -3.30 -9.35
N LEU A 74 -1.19 -2.46 -10.25
CA LEU A 74 -1.16 -1.00 -10.03
C LEU A 74 -2.56 -0.40 -10.05
N GLY A 75 -3.44 -0.89 -10.93
CA GLY A 75 -4.84 -0.48 -11.00
C GLY A 75 -5.61 -0.79 -9.72
N THR A 76 -5.37 -1.94 -9.07
CA THR A 76 -5.99 -2.28 -7.79
C THR A 76 -5.49 -1.38 -6.67
N VAL A 77 -4.20 -1.02 -6.65
CA VAL A 77 -3.65 -0.03 -5.70
C VAL A 77 -4.29 1.33 -5.92
N ALA A 78 -4.34 1.81 -7.16
CA ALA A 78 -4.97 3.08 -7.50
C ALA A 78 -6.44 3.07 -7.08
N GLY A 79 -7.18 1.99 -7.37
CA GLY A 79 -8.56 1.81 -6.95
C GLY A 79 -8.72 1.85 -5.43
N TYR A 80 -7.86 1.15 -4.68
CA TYR A 80 -7.85 1.18 -3.22
C TYR A 80 -7.54 2.59 -2.68
N VAL A 81 -6.54 3.27 -3.25
CA VAL A 81 -6.14 4.65 -2.89
C VAL A 81 -7.18 5.69 -3.31
N LEU A 82 -8.06 5.40 -4.25
CA LEU A 82 -9.14 6.32 -4.64
C LEU A 82 -10.47 5.99 -3.96
N SER A 83 -10.66 4.75 -3.49
CA SER A 83 -11.84 4.35 -2.71
C SER A 83 -11.94 5.18 -1.43
N GLY A 84 -13.06 5.88 -1.23
CA GLY A 84 -13.29 6.76 -0.08
C GLY A 84 -13.43 8.26 -0.39
N SER A 85 -13.36 8.69 -1.66
CA SER A 85 -13.65 10.08 -2.07
C SER A 85 -15.13 10.36 -2.31
N GLU A 86 -16.01 9.36 -2.19
CA GLU A 86 -17.45 9.58 -2.29
C GLU A 86 -17.98 10.12 -0.97
N SER A 87 -18.06 11.45 -0.87
CA SER A 87 -19.04 12.09 0.01
C SER A 87 -20.41 11.56 -0.36
N LYS A 88 -20.96 10.68 0.47
CA LYS A 88 -22.35 10.23 0.40
C LYS A 88 -23.22 11.44 0.04
N PRO A 89 -23.95 11.46 -1.08
CA PRO A 89 -24.88 12.54 -1.34
C PRO A 89 -25.84 12.56 -0.17
N GLU A 90 -25.93 13.71 0.50
CA GLU A 90 -26.93 13.97 1.52
C GLU A 90 -28.30 13.76 0.85
N GLN A 91 -28.85 12.55 1.00
CA GLN A 91 -30.25 12.30 0.69
C GLN A 91 -31.03 13.13 1.72
N GLY A 92 -31.38 14.34 1.32
CA GLY A 92 -32.24 15.24 2.07
C GLY A 92 -33.54 14.52 2.46
N PRO A 93 -34.20 14.97 3.53
CA PRO A 93 -35.38 14.31 4.06
C PRO A 93 -36.48 14.30 2.99
N HIS A 94 -36.77 13.12 2.43
CA HIS A 94 -37.99 12.90 1.68
C HIS A 94 -39.15 13.04 2.66
N GLN A 95 -39.87 14.15 2.49
CA GLN A 95 -41.20 14.42 3.06
C GLN A 95 -42.22 13.40 2.56
#